data_AF-A0A4R5VMX8-F1
#
_entry.id   AF-A0A4R5VMX8-F1
#
_cell.length_a   1.000
_cell.length_b   1.000
_cell.length_c   1.000
_cell.angle_alpha   90.00
_cell.angle_beta   90.00
_cell.angle_gamma   90.00
#
_symmetry.space_group_name_H-M   'P 1'
#
loop_
_entity.id
_entity.type
_entity.pdbx_description
1 polymer ?
#
loop_
_entity_poly.entity_id
_entity_poly.type
_entity_poly.pdbx_seq_one_letter_code
_entity_poly.pdbx_strand_id
1 'polypeptide(L)'
;MVQRKINHSKVISSTQESLSDIDPKKWDRIALIDALVRPTLEQELGKIQAQEIAKKLQIHWTTVSRYRRRLLEQELASAVVGRSPGFPIGSTRLSAVQKSIVDQVIERLARRSKKLRVVDVCDEVARRCRIDGVLMPSRSSIDRSLRLMVRSRLFKN
;
A
#
# COMPACT_ATOMS: atom_id res chain seq x y z
N MET A 1 -13.31 0.98 -16.51
CA MET A 1 -12.74 -0.40 -16.43
C MET A 1 -11.56 -0.48 -17.38
N VAL A 2 -10.32 -0.53 -16.88
CA VAL A 2 -9.15 -0.76 -17.75
C VAL A 2 -8.77 -2.23 -17.62
N GLN A 3 -9.22 -3.04 -18.58
CA GLN A 3 -8.79 -4.43 -18.68
C GLN A 3 -7.52 -4.47 -19.55
N ARG A 4 -6.38 -4.81 -18.96
CA ARG A 4 -5.20 -5.22 -19.73
C ARG A 4 -5.05 -6.73 -19.58
N LYS A 5 -5.27 -7.46 -20.68
CA LYS A 5 -5.02 -8.90 -20.76
C LYS A 5 -3.55 -9.12 -21.10
N ILE A 6 -2.88 -9.98 -20.34
CA ILE A 6 -1.65 -10.64 -20.78
C ILE A 6 -2.05 -12.10 -21.04
N ASN A 7 -1.51 -12.67 -22.12
CA ASN A 7 -2.01 -13.82 -22.88
C ASN A 7 -2.49 -15.08 -22.12
N HIS A 8 -2.29 -15.26 -20.81
CA HIS A 8 -2.78 -16.44 -20.08
C HIS A 8 -3.30 -16.21 -18.64
N SER A 9 -3.41 -14.96 -18.16
CA SER A 9 -3.78 -14.67 -16.76
C SER A 9 -4.94 -13.67 -16.64
N LYS A 10 -6.02 -14.06 -15.95
CA LYS A 10 -7.08 -13.12 -15.53
C LYS A 10 -6.49 -12.16 -14.50
N VAL A 11 -6.49 -10.87 -14.80
CA VAL A 11 -6.08 -9.81 -13.87
C VAL A 11 -7.31 -9.39 -13.07
N ILE A 12 -7.48 -9.89 -11.85
CA ILE A 12 -8.49 -9.40 -10.91
C ILE A 12 -7.81 -9.18 -9.56
N SER A 13 -7.41 -7.95 -9.26
CA SER A 13 -7.12 -7.56 -7.87
C SER A 13 -8.44 -7.22 -7.18
N SER A 14 -8.56 -7.56 -5.90
CA SER A 14 -9.68 -7.16 -5.02
C SER A 14 -9.72 -5.64 -4.72
N THR A 15 -8.79 -4.87 -5.28
CA THR A 15 -8.64 -3.43 -5.01
C THR A 15 -8.42 -2.71 -6.33
N GLN A 16 -9.50 -2.15 -6.89
CA GLN A 16 -9.53 -1.46 -8.19
C GLN A 16 -8.54 -0.29 -8.29
N GLU A 17 -8.15 0.34 -7.18
CA GLU A 17 -7.29 1.52 -7.17
C GLU A 17 -5.78 1.22 -7.33
N SER A 18 -5.34 -0.03 -7.14
CA SER A 18 -3.89 -0.35 -7.09
C SER A 18 -3.24 -0.67 -8.44
N LEU A 19 -4.01 -0.95 -9.49
CA LEU A 19 -3.47 -1.42 -10.78
C LEU A 19 -3.28 -0.30 -11.81
N SER A 20 -4.06 0.78 -11.71
CA SER A 20 -4.00 1.95 -12.60
C SER A 20 -2.77 2.84 -12.37
N ASP A 21 -2.13 2.75 -11.19
CA ASP A 21 -0.98 3.57 -10.80
C ASP A 21 0.38 2.86 -10.96
N ILE A 22 0.39 1.64 -11.52
CA ILE A 22 1.63 0.93 -11.76
C ILE A 22 2.27 1.50 -13.03
N ASP A 23 3.41 2.16 -12.84
CA ASP A 23 4.31 2.64 -13.91
C ASP A 23 4.43 1.58 -15.03
N PRO A 24 4.24 1.94 -16.32
CA PRO A 24 4.39 1.03 -17.45
C PRO A 24 5.65 0.16 -17.38
N LYS A 25 6.78 0.71 -16.92
CA LYS A 25 8.04 -0.05 -16.76
C LYS A 25 7.93 -1.15 -15.70
N LYS A 26 7.17 -0.92 -14.63
CA LYS A 26 6.89 -1.94 -13.61
C LYS A 26 5.98 -3.03 -14.17
N TRP A 27 5.04 -2.69 -15.05
CA TRP A 27 4.18 -3.67 -15.72
C TRP A 27 4.96 -4.62 -16.63
N ASP A 28 5.86 -4.10 -17.47
CA ASP A 28 6.70 -4.93 -18.35
C ASP A 28 7.55 -5.90 -17.53
N ARG A 29 8.08 -5.41 -16.39
CA ARG A 29 8.84 -6.24 -15.47
C ARG A 29 7.99 -7.34 -14.83
N ILE A 30 6.75 -7.05 -14.43
CA ILE A 30 5.81 -8.05 -13.88
C ILE A 30 5.50 -9.10 -14.94
N ALA A 31 5.18 -8.68 -16.17
CA ALA A 31 4.88 -9.57 -17.28
C ALA A 31 6.04 -10.52 -17.59
N LEU A 32 7.27 -10.01 -17.60
CA LEU A 32 8.48 -10.81 -17.80
C LEU A 32 8.68 -11.85 -16.68
N ILE A 33 8.46 -11.46 -15.42
CA ILE A 33 8.57 -12.40 -14.29
C ILE A 33 7.50 -13.48 -14.41
N ASP A 34 6.25 -13.10 -14.68
CA ASP A 34 5.14 -14.06 -14.84
C ASP A 34 5.43 -15.05 -15.96
N ALA A 35 5.86 -14.58 -17.14
CA ALA A 35 6.18 -15.44 -18.28
C ALA A 35 7.32 -16.44 -17.98
N LEU A 36 8.31 -16.06 -17.17
CA LEU A 36 9.44 -16.93 -16.84
C LEU A 36 9.17 -17.88 -15.66
N VAL A 37 8.33 -17.48 -14.70
CA VAL A 37 8.09 -18.24 -13.47
C VAL A 37 6.82 -19.08 -13.56
N ARG A 38 5.76 -18.62 -14.23
CA ARG A 38 4.48 -19.32 -14.33
C ARG A 38 4.58 -20.75 -14.91
N PRO A 39 5.41 -21.03 -15.93
CA PRO A 39 5.60 -22.40 -16.41
C PRO A 39 6.17 -23.36 -15.35
N THR A 40 6.84 -22.82 -14.33
CA THR A 40 7.42 -23.62 -13.23
C THR A 40 6.42 -23.91 -12.11
N LEU A 41 5.16 -23.50 -12.22
CA LEU A 41 4.13 -23.80 -11.21
C LEU A 41 3.65 -25.25 -11.30
N GLU A 42 3.58 -25.80 -12.51
CA GLU A 42 3.14 -27.17 -12.77
C GLU A 42 4.24 -28.22 -12.50
N GLN A 43 5.50 -27.80 -12.45
CA GLN A 43 6.67 -28.65 -12.26
C GLN A 43 7.41 -28.30 -10.96
N GLU A 44 8.20 -29.24 -10.43
CA GLU A 44 9.10 -28.94 -9.33
C GLU A 44 10.22 -28.00 -9.80
N LEU A 45 10.30 -26.82 -9.18
CA LEU A 45 11.36 -25.85 -9.49
C LEU A 45 12.67 -26.30 -8.83
N GLY A 46 13.53 -26.95 -9.62
CA GLY A 46 14.89 -27.30 -9.20
C GLY A 46 15.81 -26.09 -9.05
N LYS A 47 16.90 -26.25 -8.26
CA LYS A 47 17.88 -25.17 -8.01
C LYS A 47 18.53 -24.63 -9.29
N ILE A 48 18.85 -25.51 -10.24
CA ILE A 48 19.48 -25.14 -11.53
C ILE A 48 18.53 -24.26 -12.35
N GLN A 49 17.29 -24.72 -12.52
CA GLN A 49 16.25 -23.96 -13.23
C GLN A 49 15.97 -22.60 -12.57
N ALA A 50 15.93 -22.56 -11.24
CA ALA A 50 15.79 -21.31 -10.49
C ALA A 50 16.97 -20.35 -10.75
N GLN A 51 18.20 -20.86 -10.84
CA GLN A 51 19.38 -20.05 -11.16
C GLN A 51 19.36 -19.52 -12.60
N GLU A 52 18.90 -20.31 -13.57
CA GLU A 52 18.76 -19.86 -14.96
C GLU A 52 17.74 -18.73 -15.11
N ILE A 53 16.55 -18.89 -14.50
CA ILE A 53 15.53 -17.85 -14.46
C ILE A 53 16.06 -16.60 -13.76
N ALA A 54 16.81 -16.78 -12.66
CA ALA A 54 17.40 -15.68 -11.92
C ALA A 54 18.43 -14.90 -12.74
N LYS A 55 19.26 -15.58 -13.54
CA LYS A 55 20.18 -14.93 -14.49
C LYS A 55 19.43 -14.10 -15.53
N LYS A 56 18.39 -14.67 -16.16
CA LYS A 56 17.54 -13.93 -17.13
C LYS A 56 16.89 -12.70 -16.51
N LEU A 57 16.46 -12.81 -15.26
CA LEU A 57 15.87 -11.71 -14.52
C LEU A 57 16.90 -10.78 -13.86
N GLN A 58 18.20 -11.08 -13.86
CA GLN A 58 19.23 -10.34 -13.11
C GLN A 58 18.88 -10.17 -11.62
N ILE A 59 18.46 -11.26 -10.96
CA ILE A 59 18.13 -11.30 -9.53
C ILE A 59 18.79 -12.50 -8.85
N HIS A 60 18.69 -12.57 -7.52
CA HIS A 60 19.11 -13.77 -6.79
C HIS A 60 18.09 -14.91 -6.93
N TRP A 61 18.56 -16.16 -7.02
CA TRP A 61 17.71 -17.34 -7.27
C TRP A 61 16.64 -17.57 -6.20
N THR A 62 16.90 -17.21 -4.94
CA THR A 62 15.87 -17.30 -3.87
C THR A 62 14.69 -16.34 -4.09
N THR A 63 14.87 -15.28 -4.87
CA THR A 63 13.79 -14.37 -5.25
C THR A 63 12.85 -15.02 -6.26
N VAL A 64 13.37 -15.87 -7.15
CA VAL A 64 12.54 -16.69 -8.07
C VAL A 64 11.63 -17.61 -7.27
N SER A 65 12.17 -18.31 -6.26
CA SER A 65 11.36 -19.15 -5.37
C SER A 65 10.31 -18.36 -4.59
N ARG A 66 10.60 -17.11 -4.22
CA ARG A 66 9.61 -16.20 -3.60
C ARG A 66 8.50 -15.83 -4.57
N TYR A 67 8.80 -15.52 -5.83
CA TYR A 67 7.79 -15.22 -6.85
C TYR A 67 6.91 -16.44 -7.14
N ARG A 68 7.51 -17.63 -7.30
CA ARG A 68 6.76 -18.88 -7.52
C ARG A 68 5.73 -19.11 -6.42
N ARG A 69 6.14 -18.99 -5.15
CA ARG A 69 5.23 -19.12 -4.00
C ARG A 69 4.07 -18.12 -4.04
N ARG A 70 4.34 -16.83 -4.34
CA ARG A 70 3.27 -15.81 -4.42
C ARG A 70 2.30 -16.08 -5.56
N LEU A 71 2.79 -16.57 -6.70
CA LEU A 71 1.96 -16.96 -7.83
C LEU A 71 1.08 -18.17 -7.51
N LEU A 72 1.59 -19.16 -6.75
CA LEU A 72 0.78 -20.27 -6.24
C LEU A 72 -0.31 -19.81 -5.25
N GLU A 73 -0.02 -18.79 -4.43
CA GLU A 73 -0.97 -18.30 -3.41
C GLU A 73 -2.10 -17.43 -3.98
N GLN A 74 -1.82 -16.63 -5.02
CA GLN A 74 -2.75 -15.58 -5.49
C GLN A 74 -3.21 -15.79 -6.93
N GLU A 75 -2.60 -16.70 -7.70
CA GLU A 75 -2.83 -16.99 -9.13
C GLU A 75 -2.69 -15.80 -10.11
N LEU A 76 -2.48 -14.59 -9.60
CA LEU A 76 -2.38 -13.33 -10.34
C LEU A 76 -0.93 -12.97 -10.68
N ALA A 77 -0.68 -12.47 -11.89
CA ALA A 77 0.65 -11.98 -12.29
C ALA A 77 1.17 -10.86 -11.38
N SER A 78 0.29 -9.97 -10.89
CA SER A 78 0.66 -8.88 -9.97
C SER A 78 1.16 -9.37 -8.61
N ALA A 79 0.93 -10.65 -8.25
CA ALA A 79 1.37 -11.21 -6.97
C ALA A 79 2.90 -11.14 -6.80
N VAL A 80 3.66 -11.12 -7.90
CA VAL A 80 5.13 -11.04 -7.87
C VAL A 80 5.64 -9.76 -7.19
N VAL A 81 4.88 -8.66 -7.28
CA VAL A 81 5.19 -7.38 -6.62
C VAL A 81 5.25 -7.57 -5.10
N GLY A 82 4.44 -8.48 -4.57
CA GLY A 82 4.30 -8.72 -3.14
C GLY A 82 3.72 -7.54 -2.39
N ARG A 83 3.91 -7.56 -1.07
CA ARG A 83 3.50 -6.44 -0.21
C ARG A 83 4.49 -5.29 -0.37
N SER A 84 3.97 -4.09 -0.58
CA SER A 84 4.78 -2.88 -0.53
C SER A 84 5.50 -2.80 0.82
N PRO A 85 6.84 -2.64 0.83
CA PRO A 85 7.56 -2.44 2.07
C PRO A 85 7.07 -1.16 2.77
N GLY A 86 6.88 -1.25 4.08
CA GLY A 86 6.45 -0.12 4.91
C GLY A 86 5.09 -0.30 5.59
N PHE A 87 4.71 0.69 6.39
CA PHE A 87 3.42 0.74 7.06
C PHE A 87 2.31 0.92 6.01
N PRO A 88 1.25 0.09 5.99
CA PRO A 88 0.22 0.15 4.96
C PRO A 88 -0.32 1.57 4.79
N ILE A 89 -0.53 1.98 3.54
CA ILE A 89 -1.13 3.28 3.23
C ILE A 89 -2.53 3.32 3.86
N GLY A 90 -2.84 4.38 4.60
CA GLY A 90 -4.11 4.53 5.33
C GLY A 90 -4.14 3.86 6.70
N SER A 91 -3.18 2.99 7.04
CA SER A 91 -3.09 2.48 8.41
C SER A 91 -2.59 3.57 9.37
N THR A 92 -3.04 3.49 10.63
CA THR A 92 -2.70 4.42 11.71
C THR A 92 -2.25 3.66 12.94
N ARG A 93 -1.34 4.24 13.72
CA ARG A 93 -0.95 3.72 15.05
C ARG A 93 -1.88 4.22 16.16
N LEU A 94 -2.84 5.08 15.82
CA LEU A 94 -3.86 5.58 16.74
C LEU A 94 -4.87 4.47 17.02
N SER A 95 -5.33 4.37 18.27
CA SER A 95 -6.52 3.59 18.57
C SER A 95 -7.74 4.14 17.81
N ALA A 96 -8.78 3.33 17.62
CA ALA A 96 -9.99 3.78 16.92
C ALA A 96 -10.58 5.06 17.54
N VAL A 97 -10.58 5.13 18.88
CA VAL A 97 -11.06 6.29 19.63
C VAL A 97 -10.18 7.51 19.39
N GLN A 98 -8.86 7.36 19.50
CA GLN A 98 -7.92 8.45 19.21
C GLN A 98 -8.04 8.96 17.78
N LYS A 99 -8.18 8.05 16.81
CA LYS A 99 -8.34 8.41 15.40
C LYS A 99 -9.62 9.22 15.17
N SER A 100 -10.73 8.77 15.77
CA SER A 100 -12.02 9.48 15.70
C SER A 100 -11.92 10.90 16.27
N ILE A 101 -11.31 11.05 17.45
CA ILE A 101 -11.09 12.38 18.05
C ILE A 101 -10.26 13.27 17.11
N VAL A 102 -9.12 12.78 16.64
CA VAL A 102 -8.20 13.53 15.75
C VAL A 102 -8.90 13.95 14.46
N ASP A 103 -9.64 13.04 13.82
CA ASP A 103 -10.35 13.33 12.57
C ASP A 103 -11.42 14.39 12.76
N GLN A 104 -12.25 14.26 13.79
CA GLN A 104 -13.28 15.25 14.11
C GLN A 104 -12.69 16.62 14.46
N VAL A 105 -11.52 16.66 15.12
CA VAL A 105 -10.83 17.93 15.41
C VAL A 105 -10.39 18.60 14.12
N ILE A 106 -9.67 17.86 13.27
CA ILE A 106 -9.12 18.38 12.02
C ILE A 106 -10.24 18.83 11.09
N GLU A 107 -11.30 18.04 10.94
CA GLU A 107 -12.45 18.42 10.11
C GLU A 107 -13.12 19.69 10.61
N ARG A 108 -13.38 19.79 11.92
CA ARG A 108 -14.02 20.95 12.53
C ARG A 108 -13.18 22.22 12.34
N LEU A 109 -11.88 22.14 12.58
CA LEU A 109 -11.00 23.28 12.43
C LEU A 109 -10.82 23.67 10.95
N ALA A 110 -10.74 22.68 10.05
CA ALA A 110 -10.58 22.94 8.63
C ALA A 110 -11.81 23.60 7.99
N ARG A 111 -12.99 23.51 8.62
CA ARG A 111 -14.18 24.29 8.22
C ARG A 111 -14.06 25.77 8.58
N ARG A 112 -13.27 26.11 9.61
CA ARG A 112 -13.13 27.48 10.13
C ARG A 112 -11.93 28.22 9.54
N SER A 113 -10.87 27.50 9.14
CA SER A 113 -9.66 28.10 8.60
C SER A 113 -9.10 27.30 7.42
N LYS A 114 -8.66 28.02 6.38
CA LYS A 114 -7.96 27.46 5.21
C LYS A 114 -6.57 26.94 5.57
N LYS A 115 -5.93 27.47 6.63
CA LYS A 115 -4.59 27.08 7.08
C LYS A 115 -4.63 26.63 8.53
N LEU A 116 -4.46 25.33 8.75
CA LEU A 116 -4.39 24.73 10.08
C LEU A 116 -2.95 24.65 10.56
N ARG A 117 -2.68 25.20 11.75
CA ARG A 117 -1.40 24.97 12.42
C ARG A 117 -1.50 23.69 13.25
N VAL A 118 -0.45 22.88 13.23
CA VAL A 118 -0.40 21.63 13.99
C VAL A 118 -0.60 21.86 15.49
N VAL A 119 -0.11 22.98 16.02
CA VAL A 119 -0.25 23.36 17.44
C VAL A 119 -1.72 23.49 17.83
N ASP A 120 -2.51 24.26 17.06
CA ASP A 120 -3.95 24.44 17.33
C ASP A 120 -4.72 23.11 17.31
N VAL A 121 -4.34 22.20 16.40
CA VAL A 121 -4.91 20.85 16.34
C VAL A 121 -4.52 20.04 17.58
N CYS A 122 -3.26 20.10 18.01
CA CYS A 122 -2.78 19.38 19.19
C CYS A 122 -3.49 19.86 20.47
N ASP A 123 -3.67 21.17 20.64
CA ASP A 123 -4.33 21.73 21.82
C ASP A 123 -5.79 21.29 21.92
N GLU A 124 -6.51 21.33 20.80
CA GLU A 124 -7.90 20.90 20.74
C GLU A 124 -8.05 19.37 20.87
N VAL A 125 -7.14 18.58 20.31
CA VAL A 125 -7.08 17.12 20.55
C VAL A 125 -6.82 16.84 22.03
N ALA A 126 -5.84 17.51 22.65
CA ALA A 126 -5.52 17.34 24.07
C ALA A 126 -6.70 17.71 24.97
N ARG A 127 -7.46 18.76 24.61
CA ARG A 127 -8.69 19.15 25.32
C ARG A 127 -9.76 18.05 25.25
N ARG A 128 -10.01 17.47 24.06
CA ARG A 128 -11.01 16.39 23.90
C ARG A 128 -10.57 15.09 24.55
N CYS A 129 -9.32 14.69 24.38
CA CYS A 129 -8.77 13.52 25.06
C CYS A 129 -8.93 13.60 26.59
N ARG A 130 -8.74 14.79 27.18
CA ARG A 130 -8.99 15.01 28.62
C ARG A 130 -10.46 14.83 29.01
N ILE A 131 -11.40 15.34 28.20
CA ILE A 131 -12.85 15.22 28.45
C ILE A 131 -13.29 13.76 28.33
N ASP A 132 -12.78 13.06 27.32
CA ASP A 132 -13.19 11.69 26.97
C ASP A 132 -12.41 10.63 27.77
N GLY A 133 -11.48 11.02 28.65
CA GLY A 133 -10.65 10.10 29.44
C GLY A 133 -9.68 9.25 28.59
N VAL A 134 -9.30 9.74 27.40
CA VAL A 134 -8.44 9.03 26.45
C VAL A 134 -7.01 9.52 26.54
N LEU A 135 -6.03 8.62 26.46
CA LEU A 135 -4.62 9.01 26.39
C LEU A 135 -4.33 9.86 25.15
N MET A 136 -3.64 10.99 25.36
CA MET A 136 -3.27 11.91 24.31
C MET A 136 -2.34 11.21 23.28
N PRO A 137 -2.67 11.25 21.99
CA PRO A 137 -1.77 10.74 20.97
C PRO A 137 -0.55 11.65 20.79
N SER A 138 0.56 11.09 20.30
CA SER A 138 1.76 11.88 20.06
C SER A 138 1.56 12.96 19.00
N ARG A 139 2.24 14.10 19.16
CA ARG A 139 2.23 15.20 18.18
C ARG A 139 2.54 14.74 16.76
N SER A 140 3.47 13.81 16.60
CA SER A 140 3.84 13.25 15.29
C SER A 140 2.70 12.46 14.63
N SER A 141 1.88 11.77 15.43
CA SER A 141 0.70 11.05 14.94
C SER A 141 -0.42 12.01 14.49
N ILE A 142 -0.60 13.11 15.24
CA ILE A 142 -1.55 14.18 14.91
C ILE A 142 -1.11 14.89 13.61
N ASP A 143 0.15 15.33 13.53
CA ASP A 143 0.72 15.99 12.35
C ASP A 143 0.64 15.10 11.10
N ARG A 144 1.00 13.82 11.22
CA ARG A 144 0.82 12.86 10.11
C ARG A 144 -0.64 12.79 9.65
N SER A 145 -1.59 12.71 10.58
CA SER A 145 -3.02 12.65 10.26
C SER A 145 -3.50 13.92 9.56
N LEU A 146 -3.04 15.09 10.03
CA LEU A 146 -3.33 16.37 9.40
C LEU A 146 -2.80 16.44 7.96
N ARG A 147 -1.54 16.07 7.74
CA ARG A 147 -0.93 16.05 6.39
C ARG A 147 -1.68 15.12 5.44
N LEU A 148 -2.08 13.94 5.90
CA LEU A 148 -2.83 12.98 5.10
C LEU A 148 -4.22 13.53 4.71
N MET A 149 -4.94 14.16 5.64
CA MET A 149 -6.24 14.75 5.35
C MET A 149 -6.17 15.99 4.45
N VAL A 150 -5.16 16.84 4.62
CA VAL A 150 -4.92 17.97 3.73
C VAL A 150 -4.59 17.45 2.33
N ARG A 151 -3.70 16.46 2.22
CA ARG A 151 -3.34 15.83 0.95
C ARG A 151 -4.57 15.23 0.26
N SER A 152 -5.41 14.46 0.97
CA SER A 152 -6.60 13.85 0.37
C SER A 152 -7.64 14.87 -0.09
N ARG A 153 -7.68 16.09 0.51
CA ARG A 153 -8.54 17.18 0.01
C ARG A 153 -8.01 17.82 -1.27
N LEU A 154 -6.68 17.89 -1.44
CA LEU A 154 -6.07 18.42 -2.66
C LEU A 154 -6.30 17.51 -3.89
N PHE A 155 -6.48 16.21 -3.69
CA PHE A 155 -6.76 15.25 -4.77
C PHE A 155 -8.25 15.08 -5.09
N LYS A 156 -9.15 15.77 -4.38
CA LYS A 156 -10.60 15.73 -4.63
C LYS A 156 -11.13 16.93 -5.42
N ASN A 157 -10.25 17.81 -5.89
CA ASN A 157 -10.56 18.95 -6.75
C ASN A 157 -10.00 18.75 -8.15
#